data_AF-A0A3D4B464-F1
#
_entry.id   AF-A0A3D4B464-F1
#
_cell.length_a   1.000
_cell.length_b   1.000
_cell.length_c   1.000
_cell.angle_alpha   90.00
_cell.angle_beta   90.00
_cell.angle_gamma   90.00
#
_symmetry.space_group_name_H-M   'P 1'
#
loop_
_entity.id
_entity.type
_entity.pdbx_description
1 polymer ?
#
loop_
_entity_poly.entity_id
_entity_poly.type
_entity_poly.pdbx_seq_one_letter_code
_entity_poly.pdbx_strand_id
1 'polypeptide(L)'
;MKNVVIIGPGGIGGTIAGVLARRNTCDVTVAGRAGAHIDAIQRNGLHLTGLDEFTVPIKAVDDLKYIKACDLLIFAMKAQDMQTALSKSAP
;
A
#
# COMPACT_ATOMS: atom_id res chain seq x y z
N MET A 1 -5.34 -8.90 14.15
CA MET A 1 -5.67 -8.82 12.72
C MET A 1 -4.46 -9.26 11.91
N LYS A 2 -4.64 -9.71 10.66
CA LYS A 2 -3.49 -9.96 9.77
C LYS A 2 -2.94 -8.63 9.25
N ASN A 3 -1.63 -8.52 9.12
CA ASN A 3 -0.92 -7.36 8.57
C ASN A 3 -0.67 -7.58 7.07
N VAL A 4 -1.33 -6.79 6.23
CA VAL A 4 -1.20 -6.88 4.77
C VAL A 4 -0.45 -5.65 4.27
N VAL A 5 0.65 -5.87 3.56
CA VAL A 5 1.45 -4.82 2.96
C VAL A 5 1.30 -4.85 1.45
N ILE A 6 0.94 -3.72 0.86
CA ILE A 6 0.88 -3.55 -0.60
C ILE A 6 2.04 -2.67 -1.06
N ILE A 7 2.91 -3.22 -1.91
CA ILE A 7 4.02 -2.53 -2.55
C ILE A 7 3.55 -1.95 -3.88
N GLY A 8 3.56 -0.62 -3.98
CA GLY A 8 3.10 0.11 -5.14
C GLY A 8 1.60 0.43 -5.11
N PRO A 9 1.16 1.48 -4.37
CA PRO A 9 -0.23 1.91 -4.33
C PRO A 9 -0.64 2.71 -5.59
N GLY A 10 -0.34 2.18 -6.79
CA GLY A 10 -0.84 2.70 -8.06
C GLY A 10 -2.28 2.26 -8.33
N GLY A 11 -2.71 2.24 -9.59
CA GLY A 11 -4.10 1.87 -9.94
C GLY A 11 -4.54 0.51 -9.38
N ILE A 12 -3.71 -0.53 -9.51
CA ILE A 12 -4.04 -1.88 -9.00
C ILE A 12 -3.84 -1.94 -7.48
N GLY A 13 -2.64 -1.60 -7.00
CA GLY A 13 -2.30 -1.73 -5.58
C GLY A 13 -3.15 -0.85 -4.68
N GLY A 14 -3.45 0.38 -5.11
CA GLY A 14 -4.34 1.29 -4.41
C GLY A 14 -5.77 0.74 -4.33
N THR A 15 -6.29 0.19 -5.43
CA THR A 15 -7.63 -0.43 -5.43
C THR A 15 -7.72 -1.59 -4.44
N ILE A 16 -6.75 -2.51 -4.47
CA ILE A 16 -6.70 -3.64 -3.53
C ILE A 16 -6.61 -3.12 -2.09
N ALA A 17 -5.70 -2.17 -1.84
CA ALA A 17 -5.49 -1.62 -0.51
C ALA A 17 -6.74 -0.95 0.05
N GLY A 18 -7.41 -0.11 -0.75
CA GLY A 18 -8.59 0.61 -0.28
C GLY A 18 -9.81 -0.27 -0.08
N VAL A 19 -10.02 -1.28 -0.94
CA VAL A 19 -11.11 -2.26 -0.74
C VAL A 19 -10.87 -3.11 0.51
N LEU A 20 -9.64 -3.56 0.75
CA LEU A 20 -9.30 -4.31 1.96
C LEU A 20 -9.45 -3.46 3.22
N ALA A 21 -8.92 -2.24 3.20
CA ALA A 21 -8.99 -1.31 4.33
C ALA A 21 -10.44 -0.96 4.67
N ARG A 22 -11.29 -0.73 3.65
CA ARG A 22 -12.72 -0.43 3.85
C ARG A 22 -13.49 -1.56 4.52
N ARG A 23 -13.11 -2.82 4.27
CA ARG A 23 -13.74 -3.99 4.92
C ARG A 23 -13.33 -4.14 6.38
N ASN A 24 -12.24 -3.49 6.81
CA ASN A 24 -11.73 -3.52 8.18
C ASN A 24 -11.57 -4.96 8.73
N THR A 25 -11.01 -5.87 7.92
CA THR A 25 -10.74 -7.27 8.30
C THR A 25 -9.25 -7.56 8.50
N CYS A 26 -8.39 -6.65 8.09
CA CYS A 26 -6.93 -6.72 8.22
C CYS A 26 -6.34 -5.32 8.38
N ASP A 27 -5.13 -5.26 8.96
CA ASP A 27 -4.36 -4.03 9.07
C ASP A 27 -3.60 -3.83 7.75
N VAL A 28 -4.01 -2.83 6.98
CA VAL A 28 -3.44 -2.58 5.65
C VAL A 28 -2.41 -1.47 5.72
N THR A 29 -1.22 -1.73 5.19
CA THR A 29 -0.19 -0.70 4.96
C THR A 29 0.14 -0.67 3.47
N VAL A 30 0.23 0.53 2.89
CA VAL A 30 0.78 0.71 1.55
C VAL A 30 2.21 1.23 1.64
N ALA A 31 3.06 0.74 0.76
CA ALA A 31 4.44 1.20 0.64
C ALA A 31 4.74 1.60 -0.80
N GLY A 32 5.27 2.80 -0.99
CA GLY A 32 5.59 3.35 -2.30
C GLY A 32 6.91 4.10 -2.27
N ARG A 33 7.17 4.88 -3.33
CA ARG A 33 8.32 5.78 -3.37
C ARG A 33 7.97 7.07 -2.64
N ALA A 34 8.96 7.68 -2.00
CA ALA A 34 8.80 9.02 -1.43
C ALA A 34 8.30 10.01 -2.49
N GLY A 35 7.37 10.88 -2.10
CA GLY A 35 6.81 11.92 -2.95
C GLY A 35 5.30 12.09 -2.80
N ALA A 36 4.76 12.97 -3.65
CA ALA A 36 3.42 13.54 -3.50
C ALA A 36 2.29 12.53 -3.29
N HIS A 37 2.38 11.32 -3.87
CA HIS A 37 1.35 10.29 -3.72
C HIS A 37 1.33 9.69 -2.32
N ILE A 38 2.49 9.30 -1.77
CA ILE A 38 2.57 8.78 -0.40
C ILE A 38 2.21 9.88 0.59
N ASP A 39 2.69 11.10 0.38
CA ASP A 39 2.37 12.22 1.27
C ASP A 39 0.86 12.54 1.26
N ALA A 40 0.21 12.46 0.09
CA ALA A 40 -1.23 12.66 -0.02
C ALA A 40 -2.01 11.58 0.75
N ILE A 41 -1.61 10.31 0.63
CA ILE A 41 -2.24 9.21 1.38
C ILE A 41 -2.03 9.39 2.89
N GLN A 42 -0.84 9.79 3.33
CA GLN A 42 -0.55 10.04 4.74
C GLN A 42 -1.42 11.16 5.32
N ARG A 43 -1.63 12.24 4.55
CA ARG A 43 -2.43 13.40 5.01
C ARG A 43 -3.93 13.14 4.95
N ASN A 44 -4.41 12.52 3.88
CA ASN A 44 -5.83 12.52 3.53
C ASN A 44 -6.46 11.12 3.58
N GLY A 45 -5.66 10.07 3.74
CA GLY A 45 -6.08 8.69 3.47
C GLY A 45 -6.03 8.36 1.98
N LEU A 46 -6.31 7.09 1.67
CA LEU A 46 -6.35 6.60 0.29
C LEU A 46 -7.73 6.87 -0.30
N HIS A 47 -7.76 7.78 -1.27
CA HIS A 47 -8.94 8.11 -2.04
C HIS A 47 -9.04 7.20 -3.27
N LEU A 48 -10.18 6.53 -3.43
CA LEU A 48 -10.51 5.70 -4.57
C LEU A 48 -11.74 6.25 -5.27
N THR A 49 -11.69 6.24 -6.61
CA THR A 49 -12.78 6.63 -7.51
C THR A 49 -12.95 5.54 -8.57
N GLY A 50 -14.09 5.54 -9.28
CA GLY A 50 -14.39 4.57 -10.34
C GLY A 50 -15.81 4.04 -10.21
N LEU A 51 -15.97 2.74 -9.97
CA LEU A 51 -17.28 2.11 -9.73
C LEU A 51 -17.94 2.63 -8.45
N ASP A 52 -17.13 3.04 -7.48
CA ASP A 52 -17.53 3.60 -6.19
C ASP A 52 -16.49 4.65 -5.79
N GLU A 53 -16.88 5.63 -4.99
CA GLU A 53 -16.04 6.75 -4.56
C GLU A 53 -15.99 6.84 -3.04
N PHE A 54 -14.79 6.71 -2.48
CA PHE A 54 -14.58 6.78 -1.04
C PHE A 54 -13.13 7.07 -0.69
N THR A 55 -12.93 7.53 0.54
CA THR A 55 -11.61 7.71 1.13
C THR A 55 -11.51 6.88 2.39
N VAL A 56 -10.42 6.13 2.54
CA VAL A 56 -10.18 5.28 3.71
C VAL A 56 -8.85 5.64 4.37
N PRO A 57 -8.80 5.79 5.71
CA PRO A 57 -7.53 5.98 6.40
C PRO A 57 -6.70 4.70 6.28
N ILE A 58 -5.46 4.85 5.84
CA ILE A 58 -4.54 3.73 5.68
C ILE A 58 -3.13 4.18 6.01
N LYS A 59 -2.33 3.30 6.62
CA LYS A 59 -0.92 3.60 6.85
C LYS A 59 -0.18 3.59 5.51
N ALA A 60 0.54 4.67 5.21
CA ALA A 60 1.38 4.77 4.03
C ALA A 60 2.83 5.07 4.42
N VAL A 61 3.76 4.34 3.82
CA VAL A 61 5.21 4.49 4.06
C VAL A 61 5.97 4.59 2.74
N ASP A 62 7.12 5.24 2.78
CA ASP A 62 8.05 5.39 1.66
C ASP A 62 9.27 4.46 1.77
N ASP A 63 9.40 3.76 2.90
CA ASP A 63 10.48 2.83 3.21
C ASP A 63 9.94 1.64 4.01
N LEU A 64 10.34 0.43 3.60
CA LEU A 64 9.88 -0.83 4.20
C LEU A 64 10.40 -1.02 5.62
N LYS A 65 11.48 -0.33 6.02
CA LYS A 65 11.99 -0.38 7.40
C LYS A 65 10.96 0.06 8.46
N TYR A 66 9.94 0.82 8.07
CA TYR A 66 8.87 1.28 8.96
C TYR A 66 7.75 0.23 9.17
N ILE A 67 7.87 -0.94 8.53
CA ILE A 67 6.95 -2.06 8.65
C ILE A 67 7.52 -3.04 9.66
N LYS A 68 6.81 -3.22 10.78
CA LYS A 68 7.26 -4.07 11.90
C LYS A 68 6.76 -5.52 11.82
N ALA A 69 5.65 -5.74 11.12
CA ALA A 69 5.01 -7.05 10.97
C ALA A 69 4.32 -7.12 9.61
N CYS A 70 4.39 -8.26 8.95
CA CYS A 70 3.78 -8.50 7.65
C CYS A 70 3.43 -9.99 7.52
N ASP A 71 2.14 -10.30 7.49
CA ASP A 71 1.63 -11.66 7.25
C ASP A 71 1.45 -11.95 5.75
N LEU A 72 1.27 -10.89 4.94
CA LEU A 72 1.12 -10.98 3.50
C LEU A 72 1.70 -9.74 2.81
N LEU A 73 2.61 -9.96 1.86
CA LEU A 73 3.20 -8.93 1.02
C LEU A 73 2.70 -9.06 -0.42
N ILE A 74 2.09 -8.01 -0.96
CA ILE A 74 1.56 -7.97 -2.33
C ILE A 74 2.38 -6.97 -3.15
N PHE A 75 3.06 -7.45 -4.19
CA PHE A 75 3.74 -6.59 -5.16
C PHE A 75 2.76 -6.22 -6.28
N ALA A 76 2.38 -4.95 -6.35
CA ALA A 76 1.41 -4.41 -7.31
C ALA A 76 2.04 -3.30 -8.17
N MET A 77 3.24 -3.57 -8.68
CA MET A 77 4.04 -2.64 -9.48
C MET A 77 4.44 -3.28 -10.83
N LYS A 78 5.03 -2.49 -11.73
CA LYS A 78 5.49 -3.00 -13.04
C LYS A 78 6.62 -4.02 -12.84
N ALA A 79 6.57 -5.11 -13.61
CA ALA A 79 7.49 -6.25 -13.46
C ALA A 79 8.98 -5.85 -13.56
N GLN A 80 9.31 -4.86 -14.37
CA GLN A 80 10.68 -4.33 -14.52
C GLN A 80 11.28 -3.79 -13.21
N ASP A 81 10.46 -3.37 -12.25
CA ASP A 81 10.93 -2.87 -10.96
C ASP A 81 11.07 -4.00 -9.91
N MET A 82 10.66 -5.24 -10.23
CA MET A 82 10.52 -6.36 -9.28
C MET A 82 11.83 -6.69 -8.57
N GLN A 83 12.93 -6.77 -9.32
CA GLN A 83 14.23 -7.09 -8.74
C GLN A 83 14.63 -6.06 -7.67
N THR A 84 14.45 -4.78 -7.97
CA THR A 84 14.79 -3.70 -7.02
C THR A 84 13.92 -3.72 -5.77
N ALA A 85 12.63 -4.03 -5.88
CA ALA A 85 11.78 -4.11 -4.69
C ALA A 85 12.09 -5.34 -3.85
N LEU A 86 12.35 -6.50 -4.47
CA LEU A 86 12.73 -7.72 -3.77
C LEU A 86 14.00 -7.51 -2.93
N SER A 87 15.01 -6.84 -3.49
CA SER A 87 16.23 -6.52 -2.74
C SER A 87 15.99 -5.61 -1.53
N LYS A 88 14.92 -4.79 -1.55
CA LYS A 88 14.55 -3.90 -0.44
C LYS A 88 13.60 -4.55 0.57
N SER A 89 12.94 -5.65 0.18
CA SER A 89 11.99 -6.39 1.02
C SER A 89 12.57 -7.69 1.59
N ALA A 90 13.80 -8.04 1.23
CA ALA A 90 14.51 -9.18 1.80
C ALA A 90 14.74 -8.95 3.31
N PRO A 91 14.63 -9.99 4.15
CA PRO A 91 14.93 -9.90 5.58
C PRO A 91 16.39 -9.57 5.85
#